data_AF-C1BIZ4-F1
#
_entry.id   AF-C1BIZ4-F1
#
_cell.length_a   1.000
_cell.length_b   1.000
_cell.length_c   1.000
_cell.angle_alpha   90.00
_cell.angle_beta   90.00
_cell.angle_gamma   90.00
#
_symmetry.space_group_name_H-M   'P 1'
#
loop_
_entity.id
_entity.type
_entity.pdbx_description
1 polymer ?
#
loop_
_entity_poly.entity_id
_entity_poly.type
_entity_poly.pdbx_seq_one_letter_code
_entity_poly.pdbx_strand_id
1 'polypeptide(L)'
;MKRIVKYLKMFTLFNAGWDQSDKFVKIYITLKGVHNVAPENVNVSFTERSFVALVKDLDGKNHQMTMNNLLCPIDVQESSKKVSGVLHLGQEILH
;
A
#
# COMPACT_ATOMS: atom_id res chain seq x y z
N MET A 1 31.13 5.65 -18.80
CA MET A 1 29.73 5.95 -19.22
C MET A 1 28.96 6.48 -18.03
N LYS A 2 28.41 7.70 -18.13
CA LYS A 2 27.60 8.35 -17.08
C LYS A 2 26.11 8.01 -17.30
N ARG A 3 25.42 7.51 -16.28
CA ARG A 3 23.97 7.64 -16.04
C ARG A 3 23.80 7.64 -14.52
N ILE A 4 23.62 8.79 -13.84
CA ILE A 4 22.32 9.46 -13.58
C ILE A 4 21.27 8.35 -13.38
N VAL A 5 20.93 7.96 -12.15
CA VAL A 5 19.94 8.66 -11.32
C VAL A 5 20.31 8.55 -9.83
N LYS A 6 20.89 9.64 -9.30
CA LYS A 6 21.14 9.85 -7.87
C LYS A 6 20.06 10.77 -7.29
N TYR A 7 18.77 10.55 -7.56
CA TYR A 7 17.65 11.30 -6.95
C TYR A 7 16.36 10.49 -7.02
N LEU A 8 16.11 9.64 -6.03
CA LEU A 8 14.79 9.22 -5.54
C LEU A 8 15.01 8.10 -4.52
N LYS A 9 15.67 8.43 -3.41
CA LYS A 9 15.57 7.59 -2.21
C LYS A 9 14.27 7.96 -1.50
N MET A 10 13.14 7.59 -2.09
CA MET A 10 11.87 7.54 -1.36
C MET A 10 11.84 6.22 -0.58
N PHE A 11 12.69 6.15 0.44
CA PHE A 11 12.72 5.02 1.36
C PHE A 11 11.92 5.41 2.60
N THR A 12 10.61 5.58 2.44
CA THR A 12 9.71 5.60 3.59
C THR A 12 9.61 4.16 4.08
N LEU A 13 10.37 3.86 5.14
CA LEU A 13 10.19 2.68 5.97
C LEU A 13 8.77 2.73 6.55
N PHE A 14 7.81 2.16 5.84
CA PHE A 14 6.54 1.81 6.47
C PHE A 14 6.81 0.60 7.36
N ASN A 15 6.39 0.67 8.62
CA ASN A 15 6.25 -0.53 9.44
C ASN A 15 5.06 -1.31 8.87
N ALA A 16 5.37 -2.13 7.86
CA ALA A 16 4.43 -2.96 7.16
C ALA A 16 4.48 -4.38 7.74
N GLY A 17 3.35 -4.83 8.28
CA GLY A 17 3.11 -6.23 8.61
C GLY A 17 2.30 -6.89 7.48
N TRP A 18 2.33 -8.21 7.38
CA TRP A 18 1.41 -8.92 6.50
C TRP A 18 1.08 -10.29 7.07
N ASP A 19 -0.11 -10.79 6.74
CA ASP A 19 -0.51 -12.17 6.94
C ASP A 19 -1.22 -12.69 5.70
N GLN A 20 -1.33 -14.02 5.61
CA GLN A 20 -2.08 -14.67 4.56
C GLN A 20 -2.94 -15.77 5.16
N SER A 21 -4.10 -15.96 4.55
CA SER A 21 -4.98 -17.10 4.72
C SER A 21 -5.16 -17.80 3.38
N ASP A 22 -5.86 -18.92 3.35
CA ASP A 22 -6.17 -19.64 2.10
C ASP A 22 -6.94 -18.78 1.09
N LYS A 23 -7.62 -17.73 1.55
CA LYS A 23 -8.44 -16.85 0.70
C LYS A 23 -7.82 -15.50 0.47
N PHE A 24 -7.16 -14.94 1.47
CA PHE A 24 -6.72 -13.55 1.43
C PHE A 24 -5.30 -13.32 1.90
N VAL A 25 -4.59 -12.44 1.20
CA VAL A 25 -3.40 -11.74 1.72
C VAL A 25 -3.83 -10.42 2.35
N LYS A 26 -3.35 -10.15 3.56
CA LYS A 26 -3.57 -8.89 4.26
C LYS A 26 -2.26 -8.16 4.48
N ILE A 27 -2.21 -6.90 4.06
CA ILE A 27 -1.06 -6.02 4.30
C ILE A 27 -1.49 -4.92 5.26
N TYR A 28 -0.69 -4.71 6.30
CA TYR A 28 -0.91 -3.76 7.37
C TYR A 28 0.09 -2.62 7.26
N ILE A 29 -0.34 -1.41 6.91
CA ILE A 29 0.54 -0.23 6.89
C ILE A 29 0.27 0.61 8.14
N THR A 30 1.26 0.72 9.03
CA THR A 30 1.13 1.53 10.23
C THR A 30 1.49 2.99 9.94
N LEU A 31 0.50 3.87 10.01
CA LEU A 31 0.64 5.33 9.89
C LEU A 31 -0.09 6.00 11.04
N LYS A 32 0.65 6.61 11.97
CA LYS A 32 0.05 7.31 13.12
C LYS A 32 -0.86 8.43 12.62
N GLY A 33 -2.07 8.51 13.16
CA GLY A 33 -3.03 9.56 12.80
C GLY A 33 -3.78 9.35 11.48
N VAL A 34 -3.53 8.26 10.73
CA VAL A 34 -4.17 8.02 9.42
C VAL A 34 -5.70 7.95 9.48
N HIS A 35 -6.29 7.61 10.63
CA HIS A 35 -7.73 7.58 10.83
C HIS A 35 -8.37 8.97 10.89
N ASN A 36 -7.58 10.03 11.07
CA ASN A 36 -8.06 11.42 11.08
C ASN A 36 -8.02 12.06 9.69
N VAL A 37 -7.40 11.39 8.72
CA VAL A 37 -7.30 11.88 7.34
C VAL A 37 -8.62 11.61 6.63
N ALA A 38 -9.07 12.58 5.83
CA ALA A 38 -10.28 12.44 5.03
C ALA A 38 -10.19 11.20 4.10
N PRO A 39 -11.25 10.40 3.94
CA PRO A 39 -11.21 9.15 3.17
C PRO A 39 -10.70 9.31 1.74
N GLU A 40 -10.98 10.43 1.10
CA GLU A 40 -10.52 10.81 -0.25
C GLU A 40 -9.01 11.02 -0.35
N ASN A 41 -8.35 11.31 0.78
CA ASN A 41 -6.90 11.49 0.86
C ASN A 41 -6.16 10.17 1.08
N VAL A 42 -6.87 9.08 1.37
CA VAL A 42 -6.28 7.73 1.46
C VAL A 42 -6.68 6.96 0.23
N ASN A 43 -5.76 6.74 -0.71
CA ASN A 43 -6.01 6.02 -1.96
C ASN A 43 -5.14 4.78 -2.08
N VAL A 44 -5.70 3.76 -2.72
CA VAL A 44 -4.96 2.56 -3.09
C VAL A 44 -5.32 2.21 -4.51
N SER A 45 -4.30 2.01 -5.34
CA SER A 45 -4.45 1.55 -6.71
C SER A 45 -3.82 0.17 -6.82
N PHE A 46 -4.65 -0.83 -7.13
CA PHE A 46 -4.22 -2.21 -7.34
C PHE A 46 -3.97 -2.46 -8.83
N THR A 47 -3.01 -3.33 -9.11
CA THR A 47 -2.86 -3.99 -10.39
C THR A 47 -2.74 -5.50 -10.12
N GLU A 48 -2.74 -6.31 -11.18
CA GLU A 48 -2.62 -7.77 -11.05
C GLU A 48 -1.41 -8.19 -10.20
N ARG A 49 -0.29 -7.45 -10.21
CA ARG A 49 0.95 -7.83 -9.51
C ARG A 49 1.60 -6.71 -8.71
N SER A 50 0.84 -5.68 -8.38
CA SER A 50 1.35 -4.56 -7.60
C SER A 50 0.22 -3.79 -6.93
N PHE A 51 0.59 -2.94 -5.98
CA PHE A 51 -0.29 -1.87 -5.54
C PHE A 51 0.50 -0.63 -5.16
N VAL A 52 -0.19 0.52 -5.20
CA VAL A 52 0.31 1.79 -4.68
C VAL A 52 -0.68 2.31 -3.65
N ALA A 53 -0.23 2.48 -2.40
CA ALA A 53 -0.99 3.15 -1.36
C ALA A 53 -0.46 4.59 -1.20
N LEU A 54 -1.36 5.57 -1.31
CA LEU A 54 -1.06 7.00 -1.20
C LEU A 54 -1.94 7.60 -0.11
N VAL A 55 -1.31 8.22 0.89
CA VAL A 55 -1.97 9.02 1.92
C VAL A 55 -1.52 10.46 1.73
N LYS A 56 -2.46 11.36 1.45
CA LYS A 56 -2.20 12.80 1.29
C LYS A 56 -2.48 13.54 2.59
N ASP A 57 -1.71 14.61 2.80
CA ASP A 57 -1.93 15.58 3.88
C ASP A 57 -2.05 14.95 5.29
N LEU A 58 -1.27 13.91 5.55
CA LEU A 58 -1.09 13.39 6.90
C LEU A 58 0.03 14.18 7.57
N ASP A 59 -0.31 14.95 8.61
CA ASP A 59 0.62 15.86 9.30
C ASP A 59 1.35 16.82 8.33
N GLY A 60 0.63 17.32 7.32
CA GLY A 60 1.16 18.21 6.29
C GLY A 60 2.11 17.54 5.29
N LYS A 61 2.13 16.20 5.23
CA LYS A 61 2.99 15.42 4.34
C LYS A 61 2.21 14.37 3.56
N ASN A 62 2.73 14.06 2.37
CA ASN A 62 2.25 12.94 1.57
C ASN A 62 3.12 11.71 1.84
N HIS A 63 2.47 10.56 2.03
CA HIS A 63 3.09 9.27 2.24
C HIS A 63 2.69 8.33 1.11
N GLN A 64 3.65 7.68 0.47
CA GLN A 64 3.38 6.69 -0.58
C GLN A 64 4.15 5.40 -0.32
N MET A 65 3.45 4.27 -0.38
CA MET A 65 4.03 2.93 -0.43
C MET A 65 3.73 2.32 -1.80
N THR A 66 4.74 1.68 -2.39
CA THR A 66 4.59 0.93 -3.62
C THR A 66 5.11 -0.48 -3.40
N MET A 67 4.26 -1.47 -3.65
CA MET A 67 4.65 -2.87 -3.66
C MET A 67 4.58 -3.36 -5.09
N ASN A 68 5.72 -3.79 -5.63
CA ASN A 68 5.83 -4.30 -6.99
C ASN A 68 6.16 -5.79 -6.96
N ASN A 69 5.92 -6.47 -8.08
CA ASN A 69 6.31 -7.86 -8.30
C ASN A 69 5.77 -8.81 -7.22
N LEU A 70 4.47 -8.72 -6.92
CA LEU A 70 3.81 -9.70 -6.07
C LEU A 70 4.06 -11.11 -6.63
N LEU A 71 4.37 -12.04 -5.72
CA LEU A 71 4.71 -13.42 -6.06
C LEU A 71 3.59 -14.08 -6.88
N CYS A 72 2.37 -13.93 -6.40
CA CYS A 72 1.15 -14.38 -7.07
C CYS A 72 0.35 -13.16 -7.59
N PRO A 73 -0.42 -13.34 -8.68
CA PRO A 73 -1.36 -12.32 -9.13
C PRO A 73 -2.51 -12.17 -8.12
N ILE A 74 -3.16 -11.02 -8.14
CA ILE A 74 -4.29 -10.67 -7.26
C ILE A 74 -5.49 -10.29 -8.11
N ASP A 75 -6.70 -10.55 -7.59
CA ASP A 75 -7.90 -9.97 -8.19
C ASP A 75 -8.00 -8.48 -7.83
N VAL A 76 -7.94 -7.61 -8.84
CA VAL A 76 -7.98 -6.16 -8.68
C VAL A 76 -9.36 -5.67 -8.22
N GLN A 77 -10.45 -6.33 -8.64
CA GLN A 77 -11.82 -5.93 -8.30
C GLN A 77 -12.17 -6.33 -6.88
N GLU A 78 -11.70 -7.50 -6.43
CA GLU A 78 -11.91 -7.99 -5.07
C GLU A 78 -10.88 -7.43 -4.07
N SER A 79 -9.84 -6.75 -4.57
CA SER A 79 -8.88 -6.06 -3.73
C SER A 79 -9.46 -4.79 -3.10
N SER A 80 -9.30 -4.65 -1.79
CA SER A 80 -9.94 -3.56 -1.03
C SER A 80 -9.01 -2.92 -0.01
N LYS A 81 -9.33 -1.68 0.39
CA LYS A 81 -8.65 -0.94 1.46
C LYS A 81 -9.60 -0.73 2.64
N LYS A 82 -9.08 -0.84 3.87
CA LYS A 82 -9.79 -0.45 5.10
C LYS A 82 -8.89 0.43 5.97
N VAL A 83 -9.42 1.55 6.45
CA VAL A 83 -8.73 2.48 7.35
C VAL A 83 -9.29 2.32 8.76
N SER A 84 -8.47 1.91 9.73
CA SER A 84 -8.90 1.74 11.13
C SER A 84 -7.89 2.26 12.17
N GLY A 85 -6.82 2.93 11.72
CA GLY A 85 -5.60 3.24 12.48
C GLY A 85 -4.37 2.52 11.94
N VAL A 86 -4.61 1.44 11.20
CA VAL A 86 -3.70 0.72 10.30
C VAL A 86 -4.45 0.57 8.96
N LEU A 87 -3.74 0.67 7.84
CA LEU A 87 -4.32 0.39 6.52
C LEU A 87 -4.30 -1.12 6.30
N HIS A 88 -5.47 -1.74 6.12
CA HIS A 88 -5.56 -3.12 5.67
C HIS A 88 -5.79 -3.16 4.16
N LEU A 89 -4.97 -3.91 3.44
CA LEU A 89 -5.21 -4.28 2.05
C LEU A 89 -5.61 -5.74 2.01
N GLY A 90 -6.81 -6.09 1.54
CA GLY A 90 -7.23 -7.46 1.30
C GLY A 90 -7.05 -7.82 -0.18
N GLN A 91 -6.56 -9.01 -0.49
CA GLN A 91 -6.39 -9.53 -1.86
C GLN A 91 -6.93 -10.95 -1.93
N GLU A 92 -7.77 -11.29 -2.91
CA GLU A 92 -8.19 -12.69 -3.14
C GLU A 92 -7.15 -13.44 -4.00
N ILE A 93 -6.78 -14.64 -3.59
CA ILE A 93 -5.80 -15.50 -4.29
C ILE A 93 -6.55 -16.37 -5.30
N LEU A 94 -6.27 -16.19 -6.59
CA LEU A 94 -6.70 -17.12 -7.64
C LEU A 94 -5.76 -18.33 -7.62
N HIS A 95 -6.32 -19.53 -7.38
CA HIS A 95 -5.61 -20.82 -7.47
C HIS A 95 -5.28 -21.20 -8.91
#